data_AF-A0A9P0CJN2-F1
#
_entry.id   AF-A0A9P0CJN2-F1
#
_cell.length_a   1.000
_cell.length_b   1.000
_cell.length_c   1.000
_cell.angle_alpha   90.00
_cell.angle_beta   90.00
_cell.angle_gamma   90.00
#
_symmetry.space_group_name_H-M   'P 1'
#
loop_
_entity.id
_entity.type
_entity.pdbx_description
1 polymer ?
#
loop_
_entity_poly.entity_id
_entity_poly.type
_entity_poly.pdbx_seq_one_letter_code
_entity_poly.pdbx_strand_id
1 'polypeptide(L)'
;MKEKTLPQISNTTWLCDLAFLIDITGHLNDLNLKLQKQGQLVNQLYIHFIAFQNKICLLETQMRSKNCFHFSTLSIHENIECGHYAEELKLLSEQFTDRFSNIFAKYNVGDVPLHLQLELIELQEDSYLKSKFDDVELS
;
A
#
# COMPACT_ATOMS: atom_id res chain seq x y z
N MET A 1 -2.73 -32.78 -32.59
CA MET A 1 -2.56 -31.39 -32.12
C MET A 1 -1.15 -31.28 -31.58
N LYS A 2 -0.30 -30.39 -32.11
CA LYS A 2 0.97 -30.08 -31.44
C LYS A 2 0.61 -29.25 -30.21
N GLU A 3 0.92 -29.75 -29.01
CA GLU A 3 0.85 -28.95 -27.79
C GLU A 3 1.69 -27.69 -28.03
N LYS A 4 1.02 -26.55 -28.05
CA LYS A 4 1.68 -25.27 -28.20
C LYS A 4 2.29 -24.95 -26.84
N THR A 5 3.52 -25.40 -26.62
CA THR A 5 4.26 -25.12 -25.39
C THR A 5 4.34 -23.60 -25.24
N LEU A 6 3.80 -23.09 -24.14
CA LEU A 6 3.90 -21.68 -23.79
C LEU A 6 5.31 -21.44 -23.25
N PRO A 7 6.19 -20.74 -23.99
CA PRO A 7 7.59 -20.54 -23.58
C PRO A 7 7.72 -19.82 -22.23
N GLN A 8 6.69 -19.07 -21.83
CA GLN A 8 6.59 -18.38 -20.54
C GLN A 8 6.57 -19.34 -19.35
N ILE A 9 5.93 -20.52 -19.49
CA ILE A 9 5.82 -21.49 -18.39
C ILE A 9 7.18 -22.16 -18.10
N SER A 10 8.10 -22.14 -19.07
CA SER A 10 9.48 -22.60 -18.88
C SER A 10 10.44 -21.50 -18.39
N ASN A 11 9.98 -20.24 -18.30
CA ASN A 11 10.81 -19.10 -17.91
C ASN A 11 10.59 -18.77 -16.43
N THR A 12 11.59 -19.05 -15.60
CA THR A 12 11.53 -18.84 -14.15
C THR A 12 11.39 -17.37 -13.77
N THR A 13 12.09 -16.46 -14.45
CA THR A 13 11.98 -15.02 -14.20
C THR A 13 10.57 -14.53 -14.47
N TRP A 14 9.99 -14.93 -15.61
CA TRP A 14 8.63 -14.56 -15.96
C TRP A 14 7.60 -15.07 -14.94
N LEU A 15 7.78 -16.29 -14.43
CA LEU A 15 6.92 -16.85 -13.40
C LEU A 15 7.04 -16.07 -12.08
N CYS A 16 8.26 -15.69 -11.67
CA CYS A 16 8.47 -14.83 -10.51
C CYS A 16 7.80 -13.46 -10.69
N ASP A 17 7.93 -12.84 -11.85
CA ASP A 17 7.28 -11.54 -12.12
C ASP A 17 5.75 -11.64 -12.03
N LEU A 18 5.18 -12.71 -12.60
CA LEU A 18 3.74 -12.97 -12.49
C LEU A 18 3.32 -13.22 -11.03
N ALA A 19 4.09 -14.01 -10.29
CA ALA A 19 3.80 -14.31 -8.89
C ALA A 19 3.85 -13.05 -8.01
N PHE A 20 4.86 -12.20 -8.22
CA PHE A 20 4.95 -10.89 -7.58
C PHE A 20 3.73 -10.02 -7.90
N LEU A 21 3.34 -9.94 -9.17
CA LEU A 21 2.16 -9.18 -9.59
C LEU A 21 0.86 -9.70 -8.94
N ILE A 22 0.71 -11.02 -8.82
CA ILE A 22 -0.44 -11.62 -8.12
C ILE A 22 -0.48 -11.16 -6.66
N ASP A 23 0.65 -11.22 -5.95
CA ASP A 23 0.70 -10.82 -4.54
C ASP A 23 0.43 -9.30 -4.37
N ILE A 24 1.04 -8.44 -5.19
CA ILE A 24 0.83 -6.98 -5.15
C ILE A 24 -0.60 -6.60 -5.50
N THR A 25 -1.19 -7.23 -6.52
CA THR A 25 -2.59 -6.96 -6.88
C THR A 25 -3.56 -7.42 -5.79
N GLY A 26 -3.23 -8.47 -5.04
CA GLY A 26 -3.95 -8.85 -3.82
C GLY A 26 -3.95 -7.74 -2.77
N HIS A 27 -2.78 -7.20 -2.44
CA HIS A 27 -2.66 -6.08 -1.50
C HIS A 27 -3.39 -4.81 -1.97
N LEU A 28 -3.32 -4.49 -3.26
CA LEU A 28 -4.05 -3.36 -3.85
C LEU A 28 -5.57 -3.57 -3.79
N ASN A 29 -6.04 -4.79 -4.04
CA ASN A 29 -7.45 -5.12 -3.94
C ASN A 29 -7.96 -4.98 -2.49
N ASP A 30 -7.19 -5.42 -1.50
CA ASP A 30 -7.53 -5.22 -0.09
C ASP A 30 -7.67 -3.75 0.29
N LEU A 31 -6.78 -2.88 -0.20
CA LEU A 31 -6.91 -1.44 -0.03
C LEU A 31 -8.17 -0.93 -0.74
N ASN A 32 -8.38 -1.32 -1.99
CA ASN A 32 -9.52 -0.87 -2.79
C ASN A 32 -10.86 -1.22 -2.14
N LEU A 33 -11.01 -2.44 -1.63
CA LEU A 33 -12.21 -2.86 -0.88
C LEU A 33 -12.43 -2.01 0.39
N LYS A 34 -11.36 -1.63 1.08
CA LYS A 34 -11.44 -0.74 2.25
C LYS A 34 -11.80 0.69 1.89
N LEU A 35 -11.39 1.19 0.72
CA LEU A 35 -11.70 2.54 0.26
C LEU A 35 -13.11 2.67 -0.34
N GLN A 36 -13.64 1.58 -0.90
CA GLN A 36 -14.98 1.56 -1.52
C GLN A 36 -16.12 1.30 -0.52
N LYS A 37 -15.81 1.09 0.77
CA LYS A 37 -16.83 0.82 1.77
C LYS A 37 -17.69 2.08 2.00
N GLN A 38 -19.00 1.93 1.89
CA GLN A 38 -19.93 3.06 2.06
C GLN A 38 -20.01 3.52 3.52
N GLY A 39 -20.29 4.81 3.71
CA GLY A 39 -20.48 5.42 5.03
C GLY A 39 -19.17 5.71 5.79
N GLN A 40 -18.03 5.71 5.09
CA GLN A 40 -16.75 6.08 5.68
C GLN A 40 -16.56 7.60 5.74
N LEU A 41 -16.00 8.05 6.85
CA LEU A 41 -15.53 9.43 7.00
C LEU A 41 -14.18 9.60 6.27
N VAL A 42 -13.84 10.83 5.90
CA VAL A 42 -12.58 11.15 5.18
C VAL A 42 -11.35 10.74 6.01
N ASN A 43 -11.39 10.90 7.33
CA ASN A 43 -10.30 10.46 8.21
C ASN A 43 -10.11 8.93 8.16
N GLN A 44 -11.18 8.14 8.05
CA GLN A 44 -11.10 6.68 7.89
C GLN A 44 -10.42 6.30 6.57
N LEU A 45 -10.71 7.01 5.49
CA LEU A 45 -10.01 6.83 4.20
C LEU A 45 -8.52 7.15 4.33
N TYR A 46 -8.17 8.23 5.03
CA TYR A 46 -6.79 8.60 5.31
C TYR A 46 -6.05 7.53 6.11
N ILE A 47 -6.68 6.99 7.16
CA ILE A 47 -6.11 5.92 7.97
C ILE A 47 -5.83 4.66 7.13
N HIS A 48 -6.74 4.28 6.24
CA HIS A 48 -6.53 3.15 5.33
C HIS A 48 -5.36 3.40 4.37
N PHE A 49 -5.23 4.62 3.86
CA PHE A 49 -4.12 5.02 3.00
C PHE A 49 -2.77 4.96 3.74
N ILE A 50 -2.66 5.58 4.92
CA ILE A 50 -1.43 5.57 5.72
C ILE A 50 -1.04 4.14 6.12
N ALA A 51 -2.02 3.33 6.55
CA ALA A 51 -1.76 1.94 6.87
C ALA A 51 -1.24 1.14 5.66
N PHE A 52 -1.71 1.45 4.46
CA PHE A 52 -1.21 0.81 3.23
C PHE A 52 0.21 1.28 2.88
N GLN A 53 0.51 2.57 2.99
CA GLN A 53 1.87 3.11 2.80
C GLN A 53 2.87 2.42 3.73
N ASN A 54 2.55 2.30 5.02
CA ASN A 54 3.41 1.61 5.99
C ASN A 54 3.61 0.13 5.62
N LYS A 55 2.60 -0.54 5.08
CA LYS A 55 2.73 -1.91 4.59
C LYS A 55 3.66 -2.01 3.39
N ILE A 56 3.55 -1.12 2.40
CA ILE A 56 4.45 -1.11 1.24
C ILE A 56 5.91 -0.90 1.67
N CYS A 57 6.16 0.04 2.60
CA CYS A 57 7.49 0.25 3.17
C CYS A 57 8.05 -1.00 3.90
N LEU A 58 7.21 -1.69 4.66
CA LEU A 58 7.58 -2.95 5.30
C LEU A 58 7.91 -4.04 4.26
N LEU A 59 7.05 -4.21 3.25
CA LEU A 59 7.24 -5.18 2.18
C LEU A 59 8.52 -4.90 1.38
N GLU A 60 8.84 -3.63 1.12
CA GLU A 60 10.10 -3.22 0.50
C GLU A 60 11.29 -3.68 1.36
N THR A 61 11.27 -3.37 2.66
CA THR A 61 12.34 -3.75 3.60
C THR A 61 12.51 -5.27 3.67
N GLN A 62 11.40 -6.02 3.65
CA GLN A 62 11.40 -7.48 3.60
C GLN A 62 12.02 -8.00 2.30
N MET A 63 11.67 -7.42 1.15
CA MET A 63 12.30 -7.78 -0.13
C MET A 63 13.80 -7.49 -0.14
N ARG A 64 14.25 -6.34 0.39
CA ARG A 64 15.69 -6.03 0.52
C ARG A 64 16.44 -7.01 1.42
N SER A 65 15.76 -7.60 2.41
CA SER A 65 16.29 -8.65 3.28
C SER A 65 16.06 -10.07 2.76
N LYS A 66 15.60 -10.23 1.51
CA LYS A 66 15.27 -11.52 0.86
C LYS A 66 14.22 -12.33 1.62
N ASN A 67 13.33 -11.64 2.34
CA ASN A 67 12.22 -12.23 3.05
C ASN A 67 10.93 -12.09 2.22
N CYS A 68 10.43 -13.21 1.69
CA CYS A 68 9.21 -13.25 0.89
C CYS A 68 7.97 -13.68 1.70
N PHE A 69 7.99 -13.63 3.03
CA PHE A 69 6.93 -14.20 3.88
C PHE A 69 5.51 -13.67 3.57
N HIS A 70 5.38 -12.39 3.21
CA HIS A 70 4.08 -11.80 2.84
C HIS A 70 3.75 -11.91 1.34
N PHE A 71 4.61 -12.54 0.55
CA PHE A 71 4.43 -12.78 -0.87
C PHE A 71 4.13 -14.27 -1.08
N SER A 72 2.89 -14.66 -0.78
CA SER A 72 2.50 -16.08 -0.71
C SER A 72 2.71 -16.81 -2.04
N THR A 73 2.46 -16.14 -3.16
CA THR A 73 2.65 -16.74 -4.49
C THR A 73 4.13 -16.76 -4.86
N LEU A 74 4.84 -15.64 -4.65
CA LEU A 74 6.25 -15.54 -5.00
C LEU A 74 7.14 -16.47 -4.16
N SER A 75 6.83 -16.65 -2.87
CA SER A 75 7.62 -17.44 -1.92
C SER A 75 7.76 -18.92 -2.29
N ILE A 76 6.94 -19.42 -3.22
CA ILE A 76 7.02 -20.79 -3.74
C ILE A 76 8.21 -20.96 -4.71
N HIS A 77 8.71 -19.86 -5.26
CA HIS A 77 9.81 -19.86 -6.22
C HIS A 77 11.18 -19.79 -5.54
N GLU A 78 12.18 -20.40 -6.17
CA GLU A 78 13.58 -20.34 -5.75
C GLU A 78 14.36 -19.26 -6.51
N ASN A 79 15.49 -18.81 -5.97
CA ASN A 79 16.40 -17.85 -6.60
C ASN A 79 15.75 -16.52 -7.03
N ILE A 80 14.79 -16.02 -6.23
CA ILE A 80 14.07 -14.78 -6.47
C ILE A 80 15.03 -13.57 -6.43
N GLU A 81 15.00 -12.74 -7.48
CA GLU A 81 15.75 -11.48 -7.54
C GLU A 81 15.03 -10.37 -6.75
N CYS A 82 15.00 -10.51 -5.42
CA CYS A 82 14.20 -9.65 -4.52
C CYS A 82 14.58 -8.16 -4.61
N GLY A 83 15.80 -7.84 -5.06
CA GLY A 83 16.26 -6.46 -5.22
C GLY A 83 15.45 -5.68 -6.25
N HIS A 84 15.08 -6.31 -7.38
CA HIS A 84 14.26 -5.66 -8.40
C HIS A 84 12.85 -5.34 -7.85
N TYR A 85 12.23 -6.31 -7.17
CA TYR A 85 10.89 -6.12 -6.58
C TYR A 85 10.86 -5.09 -5.45
N ALA A 86 11.95 -4.94 -4.69
CA ALA A 86 12.07 -3.86 -3.72
C ALA A 86 12.03 -2.47 -4.39
N GLU A 87 12.71 -2.29 -5.52
CA GLU A 87 12.64 -1.02 -6.26
C GLU A 87 11.23 -0.76 -6.82
N GLU A 88 10.55 -1.79 -7.34
CA GLU A 88 9.16 -1.65 -7.79
C GLU A 88 8.20 -1.26 -6.65
N LEU A 89 8.38 -1.83 -5.45
CA LEU A 89 7.61 -1.45 -4.25
C LEU A 89 7.87 -0.01 -3.83
N LYS A 90 9.12 0.44 -3.88
CA LYS A 90 9.49 1.83 -3.59
C LYS A 90 8.82 2.79 -4.58
N LEU A 91 8.92 2.51 -5.88
CA LEU A 91 8.27 3.30 -6.93
C LEU A 91 6.75 3.33 -6.76
N LEU A 92 6.14 2.21 -6.38
CA LEU A 92 4.71 2.14 -6.08
C LEU A 92 4.35 3.04 -4.89
N SER A 93 5.15 3.03 -3.82
CA SER A 93 4.95 3.88 -2.63
C SER A 93 5.00 5.36 -2.97
N GLU A 94 6.00 5.76 -3.77
CA GLU A 94 6.20 7.14 -4.24
C GLU A 94 5.02 7.61 -5.11
N GLN A 95 4.58 6.79 -6.07
CA GLN A 95 3.42 7.10 -6.92
C GLN A 95 2.12 7.25 -6.11
N PHE A 96 1.90 6.41 -5.10
CA PHE A 96 0.75 6.58 -4.21
C PHE A 96 0.87 7.87 -3.39
N THR A 97 2.06 8.20 -2.89
CA THR A 97 2.26 9.43 -2.12
C THR A 97 1.95 10.65 -2.98
N ASP A 98 2.50 10.71 -4.20
CA ASP A 98 2.25 11.81 -5.14
C ASP A 98 0.76 11.93 -5.50
N ARG A 99 0.13 10.81 -5.90
CA ARG A 99 -1.26 10.80 -6.34
C ARG A 99 -2.24 11.23 -5.25
N PHE A 100 -1.98 10.86 -3.99
CA PHE A 100 -2.88 11.13 -2.86
C PHE A 100 -2.46 12.35 -2.03
N SER A 101 -1.34 13.00 -2.36
CA SER A 101 -0.84 14.20 -1.68
C SER A 101 -1.89 15.29 -1.55
N ASN A 102 -2.65 15.53 -2.62
CA ASN A 102 -3.70 16.56 -2.67
C ASN A 102 -4.96 16.19 -1.87
N ILE A 103 -5.23 14.90 -1.67
CA ILE A 103 -6.44 14.44 -0.95
C ILE A 103 -6.26 14.59 0.56
N PHE A 104 -5.02 14.41 1.03
CA PHE A 104 -4.68 14.43 2.45
C PHE A 104 -3.81 15.62 2.82
N ALA A 105 -3.73 16.62 1.95
CA ALA A 105 -3.09 17.88 2.25
C ALA A 105 -3.80 18.54 3.45
N LYS A 106 -3.02 19.02 4.42
CA LYS A 106 -3.56 19.88 5.47
C LYS A 106 -3.93 21.22 4.84
N TYR A 107 -5.21 21.41 4.56
CA TYR A 107 -5.73 22.72 4.17
C TYR A 107 -5.59 23.71 5.32
N ASN A 108 -5.18 24.95 5.04
CA ASN A 108 -5.26 25.98 6.06
C ASN A 108 -6.74 26.24 6.34
N VAL A 109 -7.10 26.29 7.63
CA VAL A 109 -8.47 26.58 8.05
C VAL A 109 -8.94 27.95 7.51
N GLY A 110 -8.03 28.91 7.37
CA GLY A 110 -8.34 30.22 6.80
C GLY A 110 -8.72 30.22 5.31
N ASP A 111 -8.37 29.16 4.57
CA ASP A 111 -8.58 29.06 3.13
C ASP A 111 -9.92 28.36 2.78
N VAL A 112 -10.62 27.79 3.77
CA VAL A 112 -11.93 27.15 3.57
C VAL A 112 -13.09 28.07 3.99
N PRO A 113 -14.30 27.92 3.39
CA PRO A 113 -15.48 28.68 3.79
C PRO A 113 -15.74 28.66 5.29
N LEU A 114 -16.11 29.81 5.87
CA LEU A 114 -16.29 30.00 7.33
C LEU A 114 -17.12 28.90 8.01
N HIS A 115 -18.17 28.40 7.35
CA HIS A 115 -19.04 27.36 7.91
C HIS A 115 -18.39 25.96 7.98
N LEU A 116 -17.30 25.73 7.25
CA LEU A 116 -16.56 24.46 7.24
C LEU A 116 -15.29 24.51 8.09
N GLN A 117 -14.95 25.67 8.66
CA GLN A 117 -13.69 25.84 9.39
C GLN A 117 -13.62 24.98 10.66
N LEU A 118 -14.72 24.90 11.41
CA LEU A 118 -14.80 24.06 12.61
C LEU A 118 -14.79 22.57 12.26
N GLU A 119 -15.53 22.17 11.23
CA GLU A 119 -15.53 20.79 10.73
C GLU A 119 -14.15 20.37 10.23
N LEU A 120 -13.42 21.28 9.56
CA LEU A 120 -12.05 21.02 9.12
C LEU A 120 -11.10 20.88 10.29
N ILE A 121 -11.22 21.72 11.33
CA ILE A 121 -10.43 21.58 12.56
C ILE A 121 -10.71 20.22 13.20
N GLU A 122 -11.99 19.86 13.39
CA GLU A 122 -12.37 18.56 13.95
C GLU A 122 -11.82 17.40 13.10
N LEU A 123 -11.90 17.49 11.77
CA LEU A 123 -11.40 16.45 10.86
C LEU A 123 -9.87 16.34 10.85
N GLN A 124 -9.16 17.45 11.04
CA GLN A 124 -7.70 17.48 11.16
C GLN A 124 -7.22 17.01 12.54
N GLU A 125 -7.99 17.28 13.59
CA GLU A 125 -7.69 16.95 14.98
C GLU A 125 -8.28 15.61 15.43
N ASP A 126 -9.20 14.99 14.66
CA ASP A 126 -9.73 13.63 14.83
C ASP A 126 -8.63 12.59 14.51
N SER A 127 -7.63 12.67 15.38
CA SER A 127 -6.42 11.91 15.49
C SER A 127 -6.57 10.92 16.65
N TYR A 128 -7.74 10.31 16.80
CA TYR A 128 -7.93 9.14 17.67
C TYR A 128 -6.92 7.99 17.33
N LEU A 129 -6.23 8.06 16.19
CA LEU A 129 -5.10 7.21 15.84
C LEU A 129 -3.70 7.71 16.21
N LYS A 130 -3.48 9.01 16.48
CA LYS A 130 -2.17 9.45 17.00
C LYS A 130 -1.90 8.82 18.36
N SER A 131 -2.89 8.85 19.25
CA SER A 131 -2.75 8.27 20.59
C SER A 131 -2.61 6.74 20.58
N LYS A 132 -3.30 6.02 19.67
CA LYS A 132 -3.21 4.56 19.61
C LYS A 132 -1.93 4.00 18.98
N PHE A 133 -1.19 4.79 18.21
CA PHE A 133 0.12 4.37 17.67
C PHE A 133 1.25 4.63 18.66
N ASP A 134 1.17 5.71 19.45
CA ASP A 134 2.13 5.99 20.53
C ASP A 134 2.05 4.94 21.66
N ASP A 135 0.88 4.32 21.89
CA ASP A 135 0.69 3.25 22.88
C ASP A 135 1.25 1.87 22.45
N VAL A 136 1.60 1.67 21.16
CA VAL A 136 2.14 0.39 20.65
C VAL A 136 3.67 0.37 20.59
N GLU A 137 4.34 1.53 20.76
CA GLU A 137 5.81 1.59 20.90
C GLU A 137 6.31 1.37 22.33
N LEU A 138 5.42 1.09 23.30
CA LEU A 138 5.79 0.76 24.68
C LEU A 138 4.97 -0.42 25.24
N SER A 139 5.15 -1.62 24.68
CA SER A 139 4.85 -2.89 25.37
C SER A 139 5.65 -4.06 24.80
#